data_AF-A0AAX0ITV7-F1
#
_entry.id   AF-A0AAX0ITV7-F1
#
_cell.length_a   1.000
_cell.length_b   1.000
_cell.length_c   1.000
_cell.angle_alpha   90.00
_cell.angle_beta   90.00
_cell.angle_gamma   90.00
#
_symmetry.space_group_name_H-M   'P 1'
#
loop_
_entity.id
_entity.type
_entity.pdbx_description
1 polymer ?
#
loop_
_entity_poly.entity_id
_entity_poly.type
_entity_poly.pdbx_seq_one_letter_code
_entity_poly.pdbx_strand_id
1 'polypeptide(L)'
;MVKFRKWTVKNVDQKKQYKTAMGTTDYDIPMFGYKSVLLIIASIVLSMFVIPAICDLVHIDFKWPFVICGGLVAGFTVSFSQFFVNSKKGITQAFWWVGGIWSIVIGIIYYFIVMTGVIL
;
A
#
# COMPACT_ATOMS: atom_id res chain seq x y z
N MET A 1 24.02 -47.24 -11.48
CA MET A 1 23.53 -46.02 -10.78
C MET A 1 23.53 -44.85 -11.75
N VAL A 2 22.37 -44.34 -12.13
CA VAL A 2 22.24 -43.22 -13.08
C VAL A 2 22.44 -41.90 -12.33
N LYS A 3 23.48 -41.14 -12.70
CA LYS A 3 23.84 -39.87 -12.06
C LYS A 3 23.01 -38.75 -12.71
N PHE A 4 21.90 -38.36 -12.09
CA PHE A 4 21.09 -37.24 -12.56
C PHE A 4 21.90 -35.94 -12.50
N ARG A 5 22.12 -35.31 -13.66
CA ARG A 5 22.83 -34.05 -13.79
C ARG A 5 21.91 -32.93 -13.24
N LYS A 6 22.20 -32.44 -12.03
CA LYS A 6 21.47 -31.29 -11.46
C LYS A 6 21.89 -30.02 -12.21
N TRP A 7 20.92 -29.36 -12.83
CA TRP A 7 21.11 -28.04 -13.44
C TRP A 7 21.26 -27.00 -12.34
N THR A 8 22.43 -26.36 -12.28
CA THR A 8 22.65 -25.20 -11.39
C THR A 8 22.16 -23.96 -12.12
N VAL A 9 21.09 -23.35 -11.63
CA VAL A 9 20.57 -22.10 -12.19
C VAL A 9 21.62 -21.00 -11.98
N LYS A 10 22.12 -20.36 -13.04
CA LYS A 10 23.00 -19.19 -12.90
C LYS A 10 22.18 -18.03 -12.31
N ASN A 11 22.76 -17.30 -11.35
CA ASN A 11 22.17 -16.15 -10.65
C ASN A 11 21.15 -16.48 -9.53
N VAL A 12 21.46 -17.44 -8.66
CA VAL A 12 20.65 -17.69 -7.44
C VAL A 12 20.81 -16.55 -6.43
N ASP A 13 22.01 -15.97 -6.32
CA ASP A 13 22.35 -14.94 -5.32
C ASP A 13 22.14 -13.49 -5.79
N GLN A 14 21.90 -13.28 -7.09
CA GLN A 14 21.67 -11.96 -7.64
C GLN A 14 20.20 -11.59 -7.41
N LYS A 15 19.94 -10.63 -6.51
CA LYS A 15 18.59 -10.04 -6.37
C LYS A 15 18.14 -9.55 -7.74
N LYS A 16 17.08 -10.14 -8.28
CA LYS A 16 16.46 -9.73 -9.55
C LYS A 16 16.02 -8.27 -9.45
N GLN A 17 16.85 -7.34 -9.91
CA GLN A 17 16.44 -5.95 -10.10
C GLN A 17 15.56 -5.90 -11.36
N TYR A 18 14.29 -5.62 -11.16
CA TYR A 18 13.31 -5.43 -12.22
C TYR A 18 13.65 -4.13 -12.94
N LYS A 19 14.09 -4.23 -14.19
CA LYS A 19 14.37 -3.05 -15.03
C LYS A 19 13.07 -2.33 -15.34
N THR A 20 13.01 -1.04 -15.04
CA THR A 20 11.91 -0.15 -15.44
C THR A 20 11.88 -0.03 -16.95
N ALA A 21 10.68 -0.05 -17.56
CA ALA A 21 10.53 0.16 -19.01
C ALA A 21 10.94 1.58 -19.47
N MET A 22 11.11 2.50 -18.52
CA MET A 22 11.38 3.94 -18.72
C MET A 22 12.86 4.32 -18.52
N GLY A 23 13.78 3.38 -18.76
CA GLY A 23 15.23 3.61 -18.63
C GLY A 23 15.76 3.52 -17.20
N THR A 24 17.08 3.66 -17.06
CA THR A 24 17.78 3.72 -15.77
C THR A 24 17.72 5.14 -15.23
N THR A 25 16.85 5.38 -14.24
CA THR A 25 16.91 6.60 -13.44
C THR A 25 18.03 6.47 -12.39
N ASP A 26 18.72 7.56 -12.05
CA ASP A 26 19.80 7.59 -11.04
C ASP A 26 19.34 7.21 -9.62
N TYR A 27 18.02 7.02 -9.44
CA TYR A 27 17.40 6.52 -8.22
C TYR A 27 16.51 5.32 -8.55
N ASP A 28 16.58 4.28 -7.71
CA ASP A 28 15.71 3.11 -7.77
C ASP A 28 14.26 3.53 -7.46
N ILE A 29 13.41 3.62 -8.49
CA ILE A 29 11.98 3.88 -8.32
C ILE A 29 11.38 2.68 -7.58
N PRO A 30 10.77 2.86 -6.40
CA PRO A 30 10.15 1.76 -5.68
C PRO A 30 8.93 1.26 -6.46
N MET A 31 9.07 0.10 -7.12
CA MET A 31 7.94 -0.56 -7.78
C MET A 31 7.12 -1.35 -6.76
N PHE A 32 5.81 -1.20 -6.77
CA PHE A 32 4.91 -2.05 -5.99
C PHE A 32 4.84 -3.46 -6.60
N GLY A 33 5.15 -4.49 -5.81
CA GLY A 33 4.94 -5.87 -6.25
C GLY A 33 3.46 -6.25 -6.28
N TYR A 34 3.09 -7.30 -7.00
CA TYR A 34 1.68 -7.78 -7.04
C TYR A 34 1.11 -8.08 -5.64
N LYS A 35 1.92 -8.63 -4.72
CA LYS A 35 1.52 -8.89 -3.33
C LYS A 35 1.21 -7.60 -2.58
N SER A 36 2.03 -6.58 -2.81
CA SER A 36 1.89 -5.24 -2.23
C SER A 36 0.60 -4.57 -2.69
N VAL A 37 0.29 -4.66 -3.98
CA VAL A 37 -0.94 -4.10 -4.56
C VAL A 37 -2.18 -4.81 -4.04
N LEU A 38 -2.17 -6.14 -3.99
CA LEU A 38 -3.29 -6.93 -3.48
C LEU A 38 -3.62 -6.56 -2.02
N LEU A 39 -2.59 -6.40 -1.18
CA LEU A 39 -2.76 -5.97 0.21
C LEU A 39 -3.40 -4.58 0.30
N ILE A 40 -2.94 -3.61 -0.49
CA ILE A 40 -3.48 -2.25 -0.52
C ILE A 40 -4.95 -2.24 -0.96
N ILE A 41 -5.29 -3.00 -2.01
CA ILE A 41 -6.68 -3.08 -2.47
C ILE A 41 -7.56 -3.72 -1.39
N ALA A 42 -7.12 -4.84 -0.81
CA ALA A 42 -7.87 -5.53 0.23
C ALA A 42 -8.13 -4.64 1.46
N SER A 43 -7.12 -3.86 1.90
CA SER A 43 -7.30 -2.94 3.02
C SER A 43 -8.28 -1.81 2.74
N ILE A 44 -8.27 -1.27 1.51
CA ILE A 44 -9.17 -0.18 1.13
C ILE A 44 -10.61 -0.68 1.04
N VAL A 45 -10.83 -1.85 0.43
CA VAL A 45 -12.16 -2.45 0.37
C VAL A 45 -12.67 -2.75 1.77
N LEU A 46 -11.82 -3.34 2.63
CA LEU A 46 -12.20 -3.65 4.01
C LEU A 46 -12.54 -2.38 4.82
N SER A 47 -11.73 -1.32 4.71
CA SER A 47 -12.00 -0.07 5.42
C SER A 47 -13.31 0.59 4.98
N MET A 48 -13.69 0.41 3.71
CA MET A 48 -14.95 0.92 3.16
C MET A 48 -16.19 0.28 3.80
N PHE A 49 -16.11 -0.96 4.28
CA PHE A 49 -17.22 -1.60 5.00
C PHE A 49 -17.13 -1.41 6.51
N VAL A 50 -15.92 -1.52 7.08
CA VAL A 50 -15.71 -1.49 8.52
C VAL A 50 -15.99 -0.10 9.11
N ILE A 51 -15.54 0.97 8.45
CA ILE A 51 -15.69 2.33 9.01
C ILE A 51 -17.17 2.75 9.09
N PRO A 52 -17.99 2.60 8.02
CA PRO A 52 -19.42 2.91 8.11
C PRO A 52 -20.15 2.03 9.12
N ALA A 53 -19.84 0.73 9.19
CA ALA A 53 -20.47 -0.18 10.14
C ALA A 53 -20.22 0.22 11.61
N ILE A 54 -19.00 0.68 11.93
CA ILE A 54 -18.69 1.21 13.26
C ILE A 54 -19.42 2.53 13.51
N CYS A 55 -19.49 3.42 12.50
CA CYS A 55 -20.19 4.70 12.65
C CYS A 55 -21.70 4.52 12.86
N ASP A 56 -22.31 3.56 12.17
CA ASP A 56 -23.73 3.21 12.32
C ASP A 56 -24.03 2.69 13.74
N LEU A 57 -23.15 1.85 14.29
CA LEU A 57 -23.27 1.32 15.65
C LEU A 57 -23.17 2.41 16.73
N VAL A 58 -22.42 3.48 16.46
CA VAL A 58 -22.23 4.62 17.38
C VAL A 58 -23.21 5.77 17.06
N HIS A 59 -24.03 5.64 16.02
CA HIS A 59 -24.95 6.67 15.52
C HIS A 59 -24.28 8.03 15.24
N ILE A 60 -23.06 8.00 14.67
CA ILE A 60 -22.31 9.20 14.25
C ILE A 60 -22.37 9.33 12.72
N ASP A 61 -22.43 10.56 12.21
CA ASP A 61 -22.29 10.84 10.79
C ASP A 61 -20.99 10.26 10.21
N PHE A 62 -21.11 9.34 9.24
CA PHE A 62 -19.98 8.58 8.71
C PHE A 62 -18.97 9.43 7.92
N LYS A 63 -19.38 10.61 7.44
CA LYS A 63 -18.61 11.40 6.47
C LYS A 63 -17.22 11.77 6.98
N TRP A 64 -17.15 12.39 8.16
CA TRP A 64 -15.89 12.83 8.74
C TRP A 64 -15.00 11.68 9.23
N PRO A 65 -15.52 10.68 9.96
CA PRO A 65 -14.76 9.49 10.33
C PRO A 65 -14.20 8.74 9.13
N PHE A 66 -14.96 8.60 8.04
CA PHE A 66 -14.48 7.92 6.83
C PHE A 66 -13.32 8.65 6.16
N VAL A 67 -13.38 9.98 6.06
CA VAL A 67 -12.28 10.78 5.49
C VAL A 67 -11.00 10.64 6.32
N ILE A 68 -11.12 10.75 7.64
CA ILE A 68 -9.97 10.71 8.54
C ILE A 68 -9.42 9.28 8.67
N CYS A 69 -10.25 8.34 9.12
CA CYS A 69 -9.83 6.95 9.36
C CYS A 69 -9.52 6.23 8.05
N GLY A 70 -10.30 6.43 7.00
CA GLY A 70 -10.06 5.83 5.69
C GLY A 70 -8.77 6.34 5.07
N GLY A 71 -8.51 7.66 5.15
CA GLY A 71 -7.27 8.27 4.68
C GLY A 71 -6.05 7.73 5.41
N LEU A 72 -6.12 7.60 6.74
CA LEU A 72 -5.06 7.00 7.56
C LEU A 72 -4.82 5.53 7.20
N VAL A 73 -5.87 4.71 7.14
CA VAL A 73 -5.73 3.28 6.82
C VAL A 73 -5.12 3.10 5.42
N ALA A 74 -5.59 3.84 4.43
CA ALA A 74 -5.05 3.75 3.08
C ALA A 74 -3.59 4.23 3.01
N GLY A 75 -3.28 5.39 3.59
CA GLY A 75 -1.93 5.97 3.58
C GLY A 75 -0.90 5.09 4.30
N PHE A 76 -1.26 4.58 5.48
CA PHE A 76 -0.39 3.67 6.23
C PHE A 76 -0.30 2.29 5.60
N THR A 77 -1.33 1.83 4.87
CA THR A 77 -1.21 0.56 4.14
C THR A 77 -0.23 0.69 2.97
N VAL A 78 -0.22 1.83 2.27
CA VAL A 78 0.77 2.10 1.21
C VAL A 78 2.19 2.09 1.78
N SER A 79 2.43 2.79 2.90
CA SER A 79 3.75 2.78 3.54
C SER A 79 4.12 1.39 4.08
N PHE A 80 3.18 0.66 4.66
CA PHE A 80 3.40 -0.72 5.12
C PHE A 80 3.82 -1.63 3.97
N SER A 81 3.11 -1.53 2.85
CA SER A 81 3.39 -2.28 1.64
C SER A 81 4.77 -1.97 1.05
N GLN A 82 5.20 -0.71 1.08
CA GLN A 82 6.51 -0.28 0.59
C GLN A 82 7.68 -0.72 1.49
N PHE A 83 7.55 -0.55 2.81
CA PHE A 83 8.64 -0.77 3.76
C PHE A 83 8.77 -2.23 4.20
N PHE A 84 7.65 -2.95 4.39
CA PHE A 84 7.67 -4.33 4.87
C PHE A 84 7.64 -5.34 3.74
N VAL A 85 6.68 -5.22 2.80
CA VAL A 85 6.48 -6.24 1.76
C VAL A 85 7.59 -6.18 0.71
N ASN A 86 7.89 -4.97 0.21
CA ASN A 86 8.88 -4.78 -0.84
C ASN A 86 10.30 -4.65 -0.31
N SER A 87 10.53 -3.70 0.60
CA SER A 87 11.90 -3.33 0.99
C SER A 87 12.47 -4.14 2.15
N LYS A 88 11.63 -4.87 2.91
CA LYS A 88 11.99 -5.54 4.18
C LYS A 88 12.83 -4.66 5.13
N LYS A 89 12.67 -3.33 5.06
CA LYS A 89 13.45 -2.35 5.85
C LYS A 89 12.89 -2.19 7.27
N GLY A 90 11.62 -2.55 7.50
CA GLY A 90 10.94 -2.40 8.79
C GLY A 90 10.47 -0.97 9.08
N ILE A 91 10.13 -0.70 10.35
CA ILE A 91 9.69 0.62 10.82
C ILE A 91 10.91 1.54 10.93
N THR A 92 10.95 2.58 10.10
CA THR A 92 12.00 3.61 10.09
C THR A 92 11.36 5.00 10.23
N GLN A 93 12.13 6.05 10.49
CA GLN A 93 11.58 7.42 10.51
C GLN A 93 10.93 7.81 9.16
N ALA A 94 11.47 7.29 8.05
CA ALA A 94 10.90 7.48 6.72
C ALA A 94 9.52 6.80 6.55
N PHE A 95 9.24 5.71 7.28
CA PHE A 95 7.93 5.04 7.24
C PHE A 95 6.81 5.97 7.72
N TRP A 96 7.05 6.70 8.81
CA TRP A 96 6.08 7.64 9.37
C TRP A 96 5.85 8.84 8.46
N TRP A 97 6.92 9.40 7.87
CA TRP A 97 6.80 10.49 6.91
C TRP A 97 6.05 10.09 5.65
N VAL A 98 6.41 8.95 5.04
CA VAL A 98 5.74 8.46 3.83
C VAL A 98 4.27 8.12 4.12
N GLY A 99 3.98 7.44 5.23
CA GLY A 99 2.61 7.12 5.63
C GLY A 99 1.78 8.37 5.91
N GLY A 100 2.35 9.36 6.60
CA GLY A 100 1.68 10.63 6.89
C GLY A 100 1.36 11.44 5.63
N ILE A 101 2.33 11.60 4.72
CA ILE A 101 2.11 12.32 3.47
C ILE A 101 1.05 11.63 2.62
N TRP A 102 1.15 10.30 2.43
CA TRP A 102 0.14 9.56 1.68
C TRP A 102 -1.25 9.62 2.32
N SER A 103 -1.32 9.58 3.66
CA SER A 103 -2.59 9.73 4.37
C SER A 103 -3.24 11.09 4.13
N ILE A 104 -2.45 12.17 4.08
CA ILE A 104 -2.98 13.52 3.82
C ILE A 104 -3.49 13.60 2.39
N VAL A 105 -2.70 13.13 1.41
CA VAL A 105 -3.09 13.15 0.00
C VAL A 105 -4.37 12.36 -0.24
N ILE A 106 -4.44 11.13 0.28
CA ILE A 106 -5.63 10.28 0.14
C ILE A 106 -6.81 10.86 0.93
N GLY A 107 -6.57 11.45 2.11
CA GLY A 107 -7.60 12.13 2.90
C GLY A 107 -8.22 13.31 2.14
N ILE A 108 -7.43 14.11 1.43
CA ILE A 108 -7.94 15.19 0.57
C ILE A 108 -8.79 14.61 -0.57
N ILE A 109 -8.34 13.52 -1.20
CA ILE A 109 -9.11 12.84 -2.26
C ILE A 109 -10.45 12.34 -1.70
N TYR A 110 -10.45 11.66 -0.55
CA TYR A 110 -11.66 11.19 0.11
C TYR A 110 -12.57 12.34 0.54
N TYR A 111 -12.03 13.45 1.02
CA TYR A 111 -12.80 14.65 1.33
C TYR A 111 -13.60 15.11 0.10
N PHE A 112 -12.95 15.23 -1.06
CA PHE A 112 -13.64 15.60 -2.29
C PHE A 112 -14.71 14.58 -2.68
N ILE A 113 -14.39 13.28 -2.65
CA ILE A 113 -15.33 12.22 -3.07
C ILE A 113 -16.57 12.16 -2.16
N VAL A 114 -16.39 12.24 -0.84
CA VAL A 114 -17.47 12.12 0.14
C VAL A 114 -18.31 13.40 0.17
N MET A 115 -17.68 14.58 0.11
CA MET A 115 -18.40 15.86 0.18
C MET A 115 -19.10 16.23 -1.14
N THR A 116 -18.60 15.75 -2.28
CA THR A 116 -19.31 15.87 -3.57
C THR A 116 -20.45 14.87 -3.74
N GLY A 117 -20.64 13.95 -2.78
CA GLY A 117 -21.79 13.05 -2.75
C GLY A 117 -21.68 11.85 -3.69
N VAL A 118 -20.47 11.50 -4.15
CA VAL A 118 -20.23 10.30 -4.98
C VAL A 118 -20.37 9.03 -4.13
N ILE A 119 -20.07 9.12 -2.83
CA ILE A 119 -20.27 8.05 -1.85
C ILE A 119 -21.31 8.56 -0.86
N LEU A 120 -22.49 7.94 -0.90
CA LEU A 120 -23.71 8.32 -0.17
C LEU A 120 -23.90 7.46 1.06
#